data_AF-A0ABC8SRP9-F1
#
_entry.id   AF-A0ABC8SRP9-F1
#
_cell.length_a   1.000
_cell.length_b   1.000
_cell.length_c   1.000
_cell.angle_alpha   90.00
_cell.angle_beta   90.00
_cell.angle_gamma   90.00
#
_symmetry.space_group_name_H-M   'P 1'
#
loop_
_entity.id
_entity.type
_entity.pdbx_description
1 polymer ?
#
loop_
_entity_poly.entity_id
_entity_poly.type
_entity_poly.pdbx_seq_one_letter_code
_entity_poly.pdbx_strand_id
1 'polypeptide(L)'
;MVHTLFEWRYGGHQVSLCGSFSGWTEIPMILLEGSSMVFQIICDLPLGYHQYRFLVDGVWRFNDSDQGCCIQDEYGTINNIILVKSSSSNGPLPEPVPRPSDNEIDVSRHRLFRHLSSYTTYELIPNSGKVFGLDVESAMKYAFHVMYEE
;
A
#
# COMPACT_ATOMS: atom_id res chain seq x y z
N MET A 1 12.63 -14.93 13.79
CA MET A 1 11.65 -13.85 14.03
C MET A 1 12.38 -12.52 13.90
N VAL A 2 11.73 -11.49 13.37
CA VAL A 2 12.28 -10.14 13.20
C VAL A 2 11.35 -9.16 13.91
N HIS A 3 11.92 -8.35 14.80
CA HIS A 3 11.21 -7.26 15.46
C HIS A 3 10.80 -6.21 14.42
N THR A 4 9.50 -5.98 14.27
CA THR A 4 8.94 -5.08 13.27
C THR A 4 8.07 -4.04 13.97
N LEU A 5 8.37 -2.75 13.73
CA LEU A 5 7.61 -1.62 14.25
C LEU A 5 6.40 -1.35 13.34
N PHE A 6 5.23 -1.25 13.95
CA PHE A 6 4.00 -0.77 13.32
C PHE A 6 3.59 0.55 13.93
N GLU A 7 3.22 1.50 13.09
CA GLU A 7 2.78 2.82 13.52
C GLU A 7 1.43 3.18 12.91
N TRP A 8 0.60 3.85 13.71
CA TRP A 8 -0.66 4.45 13.28
C TRP A 8 -0.65 5.93 13.65
N ARG A 9 -0.64 6.82 12.65
CA ARG A 9 -0.38 8.26 12.85
C ARG A 9 -1.64 9.15 12.76
N TYR A 10 -2.82 8.56 12.64
CA TYR A 10 -4.06 9.28 12.36
C TYR A 10 -4.92 9.56 13.59
N GLY A 11 -4.41 9.27 14.80
CA GLY A 11 -5.18 9.38 16.04
C GLY A 11 -6.27 8.32 16.20
N GLY A 12 -6.98 8.42 17.32
CA GLY A 12 -7.97 7.44 17.80
C GLY A 12 -7.96 7.39 19.32
N HIS A 13 -8.99 6.81 19.94
CA HIS A 13 -9.00 6.56 21.39
C HIS A 13 -8.41 5.19 21.73
N GLN A 14 -8.75 4.19 20.93
CA GLN A 14 -8.26 2.82 21.06
C GLN A 14 -7.81 2.31 19.69
N VAL A 15 -6.55 1.92 19.60
CA VAL A 15 -5.93 1.41 18.37
C VAL A 15 -5.36 0.03 18.64
N SER A 16 -5.79 -0.96 17.88
CA SER A 16 -5.25 -2.33 17.90
C SER A 16 -4.70 -2.73 16.54
N LEU A 17 -3.66 -3.55 16.52
CA LEU A 17 -3.10 -4.18 15.35
C LEU A 17 -3.59 -5.63 15.25
N CYS A 18 -4.04 -6.05 14.07
CA CYS A 18 -4.40 -7.43 13.78
C CYS A 18 -3.64 -7.88 12.55
N GLY A 19 -3.11 -9.10 12.52
CA GLY A 19 -2.44 -9.59 11.31
C GLY A 19 -2.25 -11.11 11.29
N SER A 20 -1.71 -11.61 10.18
CA SER A 20 -1.48 -13.05 10.00
C SER A 20 -0.53 -13.64 11.04
N PHE A 21 0.41 -12.84 11.55
CA PHE A 21 1.35 -13.23 12.62
C PHE A 21 0.69 -13.34 14.01
N SER A 22 -0.48 -12.71 14.22
CA SER A 22 -1.26 -12.81 15.47
C SER A 22 -2.47 -13.73 15.35
N GLY A 23 -2.61 -14.45 14.23
CA GLY A 23 -3.83 -15.21 13.92
C GLY A 23 -5.07 -14.30 13.83
N TRP A 24 -4.90 -13.05 13.41
CA TRP A 24 -5.94 -12.00 13.40
C TRP A 24 -6.53 -11.66 14.77
N THR A 25 -5.79 -11.93 15.85
CA THR A 25 -6.13 -11.46 17.20
C THR A 25 -5.70 -10.00 17.35
N GLU A 26 -6.53 -9.21 18.05
CA GLU A 26 -6.26 -7.81 18.38
C GLU A 26 -5.09 -7.67 19.36
N ILE A 27 -4.09 -6.87 18.97
CA ILE A 27 -2.98 -6.49 19.83
C ILE A 27 -3.05 -4.98 20.08
N PRO A 28 -3.31 -4.53 21.32
CA PRO A 28 -3.46 -3.11 21.61
C PRO A 28 -2.14 -2.36 21.41
N MET A 29 -2.20 -1.24 20.68
CA MET A 29 -1.05 -0.36 20.42
C MET A 29 -0.92 0.70 21.53
N ILE A 30 0.30 1.21 21.69
CA ILE A 30 0.64 2.19 22.73
C ILE A 30 0.70 3.58 22.11
N LEU A 31 0.05 4.57 22.73
CA LEU A 31 0.20 5.97 22.33
C LEU A 31 1.64 6.43 22.62
N LEU A 32 2.33 6.93 21.59
CA LEU A 32 3.70 7.40 21.68
C LEU A 32 3.80 8.58 22.65
N GLU A 33 4.76 8.52 23.58
CA GLU A 33 4.99 9.59 24.55
C GLU A 33 5.24 10.93 23.87
N GLY A 34 4.50 11.96 24.28
CA GLY A 34 4.57 13.30 23.69
C GLY A 34 3.79 13.46 22.38
N SER A 35 3.12 12.42 21.88
CA SER A 35 2.19 12.50 20.77
C SER A 35 0.73 12.38 21.24
N SER A 36 -0.18 13.08 20.56
CA SER A 36 -1.63 12.89 20.74
C SER A 36 -2.27 12.05 19.62
N MET A 37 -1.48 11.60 18.64
CA MET A 37 -2.02 10.98 17.41
C MET A 37 -1.31 9.69 17.00
N VAL A 38 -0.09 9.46 17.48
CA VAL A 38 0.75 8.36 17.00
C VAL A 38 0.69 7.19 17.97
N PHE A 39 0.16 6.07 17.50
CA PHE A 39 0.17 4.79 18.21
C PHE A 39 1.25 3.88 17.60
N GLN A 40 1.96 3.13 18.43
CA GLN A 40 3.04 2.24 18.00
C GLN A 40 2.99 0.89 18.70
N ILE A 41 3.50 -0.14 18.03
CA ILE A 41 3.80 -1.43 18.64
C ILE A 41 4.93 -2.13 17.89
N ILE A 42 5.74 -2.90 18.62
CA ILE A 42 6.74 -3.81 18.04
C ILE A 42 6.19 -5.23 18.13
N CYS A 43 6.11 -5.91 16.98
CA CYS A 43 5.69 -7.31 16.91
C CYS A 43 6.82 -8.18 16.32
N ASP A 44 6.90 -9.42 16.80
CA ASP A 44 7.79 -10.44 16.26
C ASP A 44 7.15 -11.14 15.08
N LEU A 45 7.73 -10.96 13.90
CA LEU A 45 7.22 -11.57 12.67
C LEU A 45 8.17 -12.66 12.16
N PRO A 46 7.65 -13.80 11.66
CA PRO A 46 8.41 -14.72 10.82
C PRO A 46 8.95 -14.03 9.56
N LEU A 47 9.88 -14.68 8.87
CA LEU A 47 10.30 -14.22 7.54
C LEU A 47 9.20 -14.51 6.53
N GLY A 48 8.96 -13.57 5.62
CA GLY A 48 7.96 -13.70 4.56
C GLY A 48 6.97 -12.55 4.51
N TYR A 49 5.87 -12.77 3.79
CA TYR A 49 4.79 -11.80 3.63
C TYR A 49 3.78 -11.94 4.77
N HIS A 50 3.42 -10.81 5.37
CA HIS A 50 2.42 -10.73 6.42
C HIS A 50 1.35 -9.71 6.07
N GLN A 51 0.09 -10.11 6.23
CA GLN A 51 -1.05 -9.22 6.09
C GLN A 51 -1.42 -8.66 7.46
N TYR A 52 -1.85 -7.41 7.51
CA TYR A 52 -2.30 -6.77 8.73
C TYR A 52 -3.32 -5.65 8.48
N ARG A 53 -4.01 -5.26 9.55
CA ARG A 53 -5.02 -4.20 9.58
C ARG A 53 -5.06 -3.56 10.97
N PHE A 54 -5.52 -2.32 11.03
CA PHE A 54 -5.72 -1.60 12.28
C PHE A 54 -7.21 -1.60 12.65
N LEU A 55 -7.51 -1.81 13.92
CA LEU A 55 -8.84 -1.59 14.48
C LEU A 55 -8.78 -0.32 15.31
N VAL A 56 -9.42 0.75 14.82
CA VAL A 56 -9.39 2.08 15.42
C VAL A 56 -10.80 2.43 15.87
N ASP A 57 -11.00 2.56 17.18
CA ASP A 57 -12.31 2.86 17.77
C ASP A 57 -13.42 1.89 17.29
N GLY A 58 -13.08 0.61 17.13
CA GLY A 58 -13.98 -0.43 16.63
C GLY A 58 -14.20 -0.44 15.12
N VAL A 59 -13.55 0.46 14.37
CA VAL A 59 -13.63 0.53 12.91
C VAL A 59 -12.34 0.04 12.28
N TRP A 60 -12.48 -0.86 11.31
CA TRP A 60 -11.34 -1.40 10.61
C TRP A 60 -10.74 -0.38 9.61
N ARG A 61 -9.45 -0.09 9.79
CA ARG A 61 -8.66 0.83 8.99
C ARG A 61 -7.43 0.13 8.41
N PHE A 62 -7.01 0.57 7.25
CA PHE A 62 -5.70 0.25 6.70
C PHE A 62 -4.85 1.53 6.74
N ASN A 63 -3.53 1.39 6.82
CA ASN A 63 -2.64 2.53 6.73
C ASN A 63 -2.41 2.87 5.25
N ASP A 64 -2.85 4.04 4.80
CA ASP A 64 -2.65 4.54 3.42
C ASP A 64 -1.36 5.39 3.30
N SER A 65 -0.70 5.70 4.41
CA SER A 65 0.53 6.52 4.43
C SER A 65 1.83 5.72 4.35
N ASP A 66 1.79 4.42 4.67
CA ASP A 66 2.99 3.59 4.56
C ASP A 66 3.17 3.12 3.12
N GLN A 67 4.42 3.18 2.65
CA GLN A 67 4.92 2.60 1.39
C GLN A 67 4.77 1.06 1.32
N GLY A 68 3.88 0.47 2.11
CA GLY A 68 3.55 -0.94 2.10
C GLY A 68 2.48 -1.23 1.05
N CYS A 69 2.68 -2.30 0.28
CA CYS A 69 1.66 -2.78 -0.64
C CYS A 69 0.36 -3.07 0.11
N CYS A 70 -0.78 -2.71 -0.47
CA CYS A 70 -2.08 -3.18 -0.03
C CYS A 70 -2.58 -4.28 -0.97
N ILE A 71 -3.33 -5.24 -0.44
CA ILE A 71 -4.06 -6.21 -1.24
C ILE A 71 -5.55 -6.05 -0.96
N GLN A 72 -6.34 -6.07 -2.03
CA GLN A 72 -7.78 -6.18 -1.94
C GLN A 72 -8.15 -7.66 -2.12
N ASP A 73 -8.89 -8.21 -1.16
CA ASP A 73 -9.46 -9.56 -1.31
C ASP A 73 -10.67 -9.55 -2.26
N GLU A 74 -11.17 -10.75 -2.59
CA GLU A 74 -12.31 -10.95 -3.49
C GLU A 74 -13.62 -10.32 -2.96
N TYR A 75 -13.69 -10.04 -1.66
CA TYR A 75 -14.83 -9.43 -0.99
C TYR A 75 -14.68 -7.91 -0.83
N GLY A 76 -13.60 -7.35 -1.37
CA GLY A 76 -13.32 -5.92 -1.37
C GLY A 76 -12.60 -5.41 -0.12
N THR A 77 -12.22 -6.28 0.82
CA THR A 77 -11.47 -5.91 2.02
C THR A 77 -10.03 -5.57 1.66
N ILE A 78 -9.56 -4.41 2.14
CA ILE A 78 -8.19 -3.95 1.93
C ILE A 78 -7.37 -4.27 3.18
N ASN A 79 -6.30 -5.06 3.00
CA ASN A 79 -5.30 -5.37 4.02
C ASN A 79 -3.94 -4.79 3.62
N ASN A 80 -3.18 -4.30 4.60
CA ASN A 80 -1.79 -3.93 4.39
C ASN A 80 -0.92 -5.19 4.31
N ILE A 81 0.14 -5.16 3.50
CA ILE A 81 1.16 -6.20 3.40
C ILE A 81 2.52 -5.64 3.80
N ILE A 82 3.26 -6.41 4.60
CA ILE A 82 4.67 -6.18 4.90
C ILE A 82 5.50 -7.41 4.53
N LEU A 83 6.68 -7.19 3.95
CA LEU A 83 7.65 -8.23 3.63
C LEU A 83 8.80 -8.20 4.63
N VAL A 84 8.88 -9.22 5.46
CA VAL A 84 9.92 -9.39 6.49
C VAL A 84 11.05 -10.26 5.93
N LYS A 85 12.26 -9.69 5.86
CA LYS A 85 13.47 -10.37 5.36
C LYS A 85 14.50 -10.49 6.47
N SER A 86 15.34 -11.53 6.42
CA SER A 86 16.49 -11.61 7.31
C SER A 86 17.49 -10.53 6.90
N SER A 87 17.83 -9.63 7.82
CA SER A 87 18.98 -8.74 7.64
C SER A 87 20.25 -9.57 7.75
N SER A 88 20.63 -10.26 6.69
CA SER A 88 21.91 -10.96 6.59
C SER A 88 23.02 -9.92 6.40
N SER A 89 23.40 -9.20 7.45
CA SER A 89 24.64 -8.43 7.47
C SER A 89 25.81 -9.39 7.62
N ASN A 90 26.30 -9.91 6.48
CA ASN A 90 27.70 -10.32 6.22
C ASN A 90 27.94 -10.56 4.72
N GLY A 91 27.19 -9.87 3.85
CA GLY A 91 27.60 -9.63 2.46
C GLY A 91 28.18 -8.23 2.34
N PRO A 92 29.04 -7.93 1.34
CA PRO A 92 29.45 -6.56 1.07
C PRO A 92 28.20 -5.68 0.99
N LEU A 93 28.28 -4.49 1.57
CA LEU A 93 27.31 -3.40 1.49
C LEU A 93 26.48 -3.55 0.20
N PRO A 94 25.12 -3.60 0.24
CA PRO A 94 24.36 -3.50 -0.99
C PRO A 94 24.86 -2.23 -1.67
N GLU A 95 25.52 -2.41 -2.81
CA GLU A 95 25.89 -1.29 -3.67
C GLU A 95 24.66 -0.40 -3.78
N PRO A 96 24.81 0.93 -3.77
CA PRO A 96 23.68 1.83 -3.96
C PRO A 96 22.91 1.30 -5.15
N VAL A 97 21.71 0.74 -4.90
CA VAL A 97 20.85 0.25 -5.98
C VAL A 97 20.80 1.43 -6.92
N PRO A 98 21.30 1.31 -8.18
CA PRO A 98 21.38 2.43 -9.07
C PRO A 98 19.98 3.03 -9.07
N ARG A 99 19.88 4.24 -8.51
CA ARG A 99 18.64 5.01 -8.60
C ARG A 99 18.44 5.10 -10.09
N PRO A 100 17.36 4.53 -10.65
CA PRO A 100 17.18 4.57 -12.08
C PRO A 100 17.26 6.03 -12.45
N SER A 101 18.28 6.39 -13.22
CA SER A 101 18.45 7.78 -13.63
C SER A 101 17.20 8.18 -14.40
N ASP A 102 16.91 9.48 -14.46
CA ASP A 102 15.67 9.94 -15.09
C ASP A 102 15.46 9.37 -16.50
N ASN A 103 16.56 9.05 -17.21
CA ASN A 103 16.55 8.32 -18.47
C ASN A 103 16.00 6.87 -18.40
N GLU A 104 16.28 6.10 -17.34
CA GLU A 104 15.78 4.73 -17.15
C GLU A 104 14.31 4.74 -16.77
N ILE A 105 13.89 5.75 -16.00
CA ILE A 105 12.48 6.02 -15.70
C ILE A 105 11.77 6.38 -17.00
N ASP A 106 12.34 7.27 -17.83
CA ASP A 106 11.77 7.64 -19.13
C ASP A 106 11.74 6.48 -20.11
N VAL A 107 12.76 5.63 -20.14
CA VAL A 107 12.74 4.41 -20.97
C VAL A 107 11.66 3.45 -20.50
N SER A 108 11.48 3.30 -19.19
CA SER A 108 10.43 2.45 -18.61
C SER A 108 9.04 3.01 -18.90
N ARG A 109 8.84 4.32 -18.74
CA ARG A 109 7.60 5.03 -19.11
C ARG A 109 7.32 4.90 -20.59
N HIS A 110 8.32 5.10 -21.44
CA HIS A 110 8.19 4.99 -22.89
C HIS A 110 7.85 3.55 -23.31
N ARG A 111 8.44 2.54 -22.67
CA ARG A 111 8.12 1.12 -22.91
C ARG A 111 6.69 0.78 -22.49
N LEU A 112 6.27 1.22 -21.30
CA LEU A 112 4.89 1.03 -20.83
C LEU A 112 3.90 1.76 -21.73
N PHE A 113 4.18 3.01 -22.10
CA PHE A 113 3.36 3.78 -23.03
C PHE A 113 3.22 3.07 -24.37
N ARG A 114 4.32 2.61 -24.97
CA ARG A 114 4.28 1.91 -26.26
C ARG A 114 3.48 0.60 -26.18
N HIS A 115 3.59 -0.10 -25.04
CA HIS A 115 2.86 -1.34 -24.81
C HIS A 115 1.36 -1.07 -24.58
N LEU A 116 1.00 -0.15 -23.69
CA LEU A 116 -0.39 0.21 -23.42
C LEU A 116 -1.07 0.88 -24.63
N SER A 117 -0.33 1.65 -25.43
CA SER A 117 -0.84 2.23 -26.68
C SER A 117 -1.06 1.19 -27.79
N SER A 118 -0.53 -0.03 -27.64
CA SER A 118 -0.81 -1.12 -28.58
C SER A 118 -2.13 -1.83 -28.30
N TYR A 119 -2.79 -1.52 -27.19
CA TYR A 119 -4.11 -2.02 -26.84
C TYR A 119 -5.16 -0.93 -27.01
N THR A 120 -6.35 -1.33 -27.44
CA THR A 120 -7.51 -0.44 -27.34
C THR A 120 -7.98 -0.38 -25.89
N THR A 121 -8.57 0.75 -25.46
CA THR A 121 -9.07 0.93 -24.08
C THR A 121 -9.95 -0.23 -23.61
N TYR A 122 -10.68 -0.87 -24.52
CA TYR A 122 -11.55 -2.02 -24.25
C TYR A 122 -10.80 -3.31 -23.90
N GLU A 123 -9.58 -3.50 -24.40
CA GLU A 123 -8.75 -4.69 -24.14
C GLU A 123 -8.00 -4.60 -22.82
N LEU A 124 -7.83 -3.39 -22.27
CA LEU A 124 -7.18 -3.14 -20.99
C LEU A 124 -8.16 -3.17 -19.81
N ILE A 125 -9.46 -3.28 -20.07
CA ILE A 125 -10.49 -3.41 -19.03
C ILE A 125 -10.58 -4.91 -18.68
N PRO A 126 -10.08 -5.37 -17.51
CA PRO A 126 -10.48 -6.67 -17.01
C PRO A 126 -12.02 -6.68 -16.90
N ASN A 127 -12.66 -7.83 -17.09
CA ASN A 127 -14.12 -8.07 -17.02
C ASN A 127 -14.80 -7.64 -15.68
N SER A 128 -14.17 -6.81 -14.85
CA SER A 128 -14.58 -6.44 -13.51
C SER A 128 -15.31 -5.09 -13.39
N GLY A 129 -15.68 -4.44 -14.51
CA GLY A 129 -16.53 -3.23 -14.46
C GLY A 129 -15.93 -2.02 -13.72
N LYS A 130 -14.62 -2.04 -13.43
CA LYS A 130 -13.89 -0.92 -12.81
C LYS A 130 -12.97 -0.28 -13.86
N VAL A 131 -13.28 0.96 -14.24
CA VAL A 131 -12.44 1.77 -15.14
C VAL A 131 -11.39 2.48 -14.29
N PHE A 132 -10.11 2.13 -14.45
CA PHE A 132 -9.01 2.93 -13.92
C PHE A 132 -8.58 3.92 -15.00
N GLY A 133 -9.01 5.18 -14.89
CA GLY A 133 -8.49 6.26 -15.71
C GLY A 133 -7.09 6.63 -15.23
N LEU A 134 -6.06 6.11 -15.88
CA LEU A 134 -4.69 6.63 -15.73
C LEU A 134 -4.52 7.80 -16.71
N ASP A 135 -4.97 8.98 -16.31
CA ASP A 135 -4.60 10.23 -16.97
C ASP A 135 -3.94 11.16 -15.95
N VAL A 136 -2.67 11.48 -16.19
CA VAL A 136 -1.86 12.37 -15.33
C VAL A 136 -1.82 13.79 -15.90
N GLU A 137 -2.51 14.11 -17.00
CA GLU A 137 -2.40 15.43 -17.62
C GLU A 137 -3.71 16.16 -17.99
N SER A 138 -4.89 15.54 -17.97
CA SER A 138 -6.11 16.30 -18.31
C SER A 138 -6.75 16.99 -17.12
N ALA A 139 -6.55 18.30 -17.05
CA ALA A 139 -7.34 19.22 -16.25
C ALA A 139 -8.85 18.94 -16.39
N MET A 140 -9.52 18.82 -15.24
CA MET A 140 -10.96 18.59 -15.02
C MET A 140 -11.88 19.64 -15.69
N LYS A 141 -11.95 19.70 -17.02
CA LYS A 141 -12.89 20.59 -17.73
C LYS A 141 -13.72 19.95 -18.84
N TYR A 142 -13.43 18.72 -19.28
CA TYR A 142 -14.23 18.04 -20.31
C TYR A 142 -14.93 16.75 -19.86
N ALA A 143 -14.65 16.23 -18.65
CA ALA A 143 -15.21 14.97 -18.18
C ALA A 143 -16.71 15.01 -17.80
N PHE A 144 -17.35 16.19 -17.76
CA PHE A 144 -18.75 16.31 -17.35
C PHE A 144 -19.77 16.46 -18.50
N HIS A 145 -19.35 16.41 -19.77
CA HIS A 145 -20.28 16.53 -20.90
C HIS A 145 -20.79 15.19 -21.47
N VAL A 146 -20.37 14.05 -20.90
CA VAL A 146 -20.80 12.70 -21.35
C VAL A 146 -21.88 12.10 -20.42
N MET A 147 -22.28 12.80 -19.36
CA MET A 147 -23.24 12.29 -18.36
C MET A 147 -24.63 12.96 -18.42
N TYR A 148 -24.96 13.69 -19.50
CA TYR A 148 -26.28 14.31 -19.66
C TYR A 148 -26.70 14.43 -21.12
N GLU A 149 -26.77 13.30 -21.82
CA GLU A 149 -27.74 13.11 -22.91
C GLU A 149 -28.40 11.74 -22.70
N GLU A 150 -29.50 11.74 -21.94
CA GLU A 150 -30.80 11.17 -22.33
C GLU A 150 -31.92 12.00 -21.68
#